data_AF-A0AAU8RPS6-F1
#
_entry.id   AF-A0AAU8RPS6-F1
#
_cell.length_a   1.000
_cell.length_b   1.000
_cell.length_c   1.000
_cell.angle_alpha   90.00
_cell.angle_beta   90.00
_cell.angle_gamma   90.00
#
_symmetry.space_group_name_H-M   'P 1'
#
loop_
_entity.id
_entity.type
_entity.pdbx_description
1 polymer ?
#
loop_
_entity_poly.entity_id
_entity_poly.type
_entity_poly.pdbx_seq_one_letter_code
_entity_poly.pdbx_strand_id
1 'polypeptide(L)'
;MIEPFPPLENLYKKLKDKDLVAYVDETYASPDGQSHNGFYTICAVLYESCEIKNARNDFVRIAAGNYWHSTQALQTVDGQAKFSAMVNELSRFRDPIVVTVKLNGNFQKESDQLHARSEALEKLAVTLSLAYSHRIKGLIVEKNRRQRLDNLDRTVIAKLYRLGTVPKSLQMLHCSPSSEPLLWTPDITAMAWRRAITHTDASSREFVKLGSQCHIVSIDSERTIHEIPKIPTGNALLDEIYGNSSFLESLRHREMHRLVQNENLPQVIIKEKENQKEL
;
A
#
# COMPACT_ATOMS: atom_id res chain seq x y z
N MET A 1 -4.30 26.96 -3.62
CA MET A 1 -5.54 26.51 -2.94
C MET A 1 -5.87 25.11 -3.43
N ILE A 2 -6.41 24.25 -2.58
CA ILE A 2 -6.86 22.91 -2.96
C ILE A 2 -8.15 23.06 -3.76
N GLU A 3 -8.25 22.41 -4.92
CA GLU A 3 -9.45 22.47 -5.75
C GLU A 3 -10.61 21.72 -5.09
N PRO A 4 -11.80 22.31 -4.98
CA PRO A 4 -12.94 21.64 -4.36
C PRO A 4 -13.38 20.44 -5.20
N PHE A 5 -13.63 19.31 -4.54
CA PHE A 5 -14.16 18.11 -5.16
C PHE A 5 -15.43 17.65 -4.43
N PRO A 6 -16.62 18.12 -4.85
CA PRO A 6 -17.87 17.93 -4.11
C PRO A 6 -18.22 16.48 -3.74
N PRO A 7 -17.97 15.44 -4.58
CA PRO A 7 -18.22 14.06 -4.18
C PRO A 7 -17.44 13.63 -2.93
N LEU A 8 -16.19 14.08 -2.80
CA LEU A 8 -15.33 13.76 -1.66
C LEU A 8 -15.74 14.53 -0.41
N GLU A 9 -16.09 15.81 -0.54
CA GLU A 9 -16.64 16.58 0.57
C GLU A 9 -17.94 15.96 1.11
N ASN A 10 -18.80 15.47 0.21
CA ASN A 10 -20.03 14.79 0.58
C ASN A 10 -19.79 13.43 1.26
N LEU A 11 -18.72 12.73 0.91
CA LEU A 11 -18.27 11.55 1.64
C LEU A 11 -17.84 11.94 3.05
N TYR A 12 -16.92 12.90 3.17
CA TYR A 12 -16.38 13.32 4.48
C TYR A 12 -17.43 13.84 5.44
N LYS A 13 -18.43 14.59 4.96
CA LYS A 13 -19.55 15.09 5.79
C LYS A 13 -20.37 13.99 6.44
N LYS A 14 -20.31 12.74 5.94
CA LYS A 14 -21.08 11.60 6.43
C LYS A 14 -20.28 10.67 7.34
N LEU A 15 -18.97 10.89 7.46
CA LEU A 15 -18.10 10.04 8.24
C LEU A 15 -18.26 10.29 9.73
N LYS A 16 -18.15 9.22 10.52
CA LYS A 16 -17.93 9.27 11.97
C LYS A 16 -16.44 9.27 12.26
N ASP A 17 -16.04 9.77 13.42
CA ASP A 17 -14.62 9.93 13.79
C ASP A 17 -13.76 8.67 13.54
N LYS A 18 -14.31 7.49 13.82
CA LYS A 18 -13.62 6.18 13.69
C LYS A 18 -13.87 5.46 12.36
N ASP A 19 -14.61 6.07 11.44
CA ASP A 19 -14.69 5.59 10.07
C ASP A 19 -13.34 5.79 9.38
N LEU A 20 -13.01 4.88 8.46
CA LEU A 20 -11.75 4.83 7.74
C LEU A 20 -11.93 5.22 6.28
N VAL A 21 -10.93 5.91 5.75
CA VAL A 21 -10.79 6.21 4.32
C VAL A 21 -9.42 5.73 3.86
N ALA A 22 -9.39 4.92 2.82
CA ALA A 22 -8.16 4.45 2.18
C ALA A 22 -7.83 5.33 0.96
N TYR A 23 -6.60 5.85 0.90
CA TYR A 23 -6.06 6.56 -0.25
C TYR A 23 -5.13 5.64 -1.00
N VAL A 24 -5.30 5.56 -2.31
CA VAL A 24 -4.74 4.49 -3.13
C VAL A 24 -3.96 5.05 -4.30
N ASP A 25 -2.75 4.52 -4.45
CA ASP A 25 -1.90 4.74 -5.61
C ASP A 25 -1.09 3.47 -5.93
N GLU A 26 -0.47 3.43 -7.09
CA GLU A 26 0.19 2.25 -7.61
C GLU A 26 1.57 2.52 -8.20
N THR A 27 2.35 1.45 -8.30
CA THR A 27 3.59 1.47 -9.06
C THR A 27 3.89 0.08 -9.60
N TYR A 28 4.71 0.02 -10.64
CA TYR A 28 5.14 -1.25 -11.21
C TYR A 28 6.53 -1.13 -11.82
N ALA A 29 7.26 -2.23 -11.86
CA ALA A 29 8.51 -2.32 -12.60
C ALA A 29 8.51 -3.60 -13.43
N SER A 30 8.87 -3.49 -14.70
CA SER A 30 9.09 -4.66 -15.57
C SER A 30 10.45 -5.31 -15.24
N PRO A 31 10.66 -6.60 -15.55
CA PRO A 31 11.93 -7.25 -15.32
C PRO A 31 13.08 -6.47 -15.97
N ASP A 32 14.18 -6.28 -15.23
CA ASP A 32 15.41 -5.64 -15.75
C ASP A 32 16.43 -6.67 -16.24
N GLY A 33 16.14 -7.96 -16.06
CA GLY A 33 17.01 -9.08 -16.44
C GLY A 33 18.22 -9.28 -15.53
N GLN A 34 18.33 -8.53 -14.43
CA GLN A 34 19.50 -8.55 -13.55
C GLN A 34 19.12 -8.61 -12.07
N SER A 35 18.25 -7.71 -11.61
CA SER A 35 18.04 -7.42 -10.18
C SER A 35 16.63 -7.70 -9.71
N HIS A 36 15.65 -7.79 -10.62
CA HIS A 36 14.28 -8.17 -10.24
C HIS A 36 13.49 -8.76 -11.42
N ASN A 37 12.58 -9.67 -11.08
CA ASN A 37 11.70 -10.36 -12.04
C ASN A 37 10.42 -9.56 -12.37
N GLY A 38 10.40 -8.27 -12.05
CA GLY A 38 9.24 -7.41 -12.20
C GLY A 38 8.18 -7.58 -11.11
N PHE A 39 7.42 -6.51 -10.87
CA PHE A 39 6.31 -6.48 -9.91
C PHE A 39 5.28 -5.41 -10.28
N TYR A 40 4.05 -5.63 -9.82
CA TYR A 40 2.98 -4.64 -9.79
C TYR A 40 2.54 -4.44 -8.35
N THR A 41 2.29 -3.21 -7.93
CA THR A 41 1.92 -2.92 -6.55
C THR A 41 0.87 -1.83 -6.49
N ILE A 42 -0.17 -2.05 -5.69
CA ILE A 42 -1.12 -1.03 -5.28
C ILE A 42 -1.03 -0.86 -3.76
N CYS A 43 -0.88 0.37 -3.31
CA CYS A 43 -0.74 0.74 -1.91
C CYS A 43 -1.99 1.49 -1.45
N ALA A 44 -2.48 1.15 -0.26
CA ALA A 44 -3.49 1.93 0.44
C ALA A 44 -2.93 2.46 1.76
N VAL A 45 -3.00 3.76 1.96
CA VAL A 45 -2.78 4.39 3.27
C VAL A 45 -4.14 4.74 3.85
N LEU A 46 -4.42 4.24 5.06
CA LEU A 46 -5.70 4.47 5.73
C LEU A 46 -5.59 5.69 6.64
N TYR A 47 -6.70 6.39 6.84
CA TYR A 47 -6.82 7.40 7.89
C TYR A 47 -8.17 7.28 8.58
N GLU A 48 -8.19 7.38 9.91
CA GLU A 48 -9.42 7.66 10.64
C GLU A 48 -9.95 9.05 10.27
N SER A 49 -11.28 9.17 10.16
CA SER A 49 -11.91 10.41 9.70
C SER A 49 -11.52 11.63 10.53
N CYS A 50 -11.29 11.47 11.84
CA CYS A 50 -10.87 12.56 12.71
C CYS A 50 -9.46 13.08 12.39
N GLU A 51 -8.59 12.28 11.78
CA GLU A 51 -7.20 12.63 11.49
C GLU A 51 -6.98 13.20 10.09
N ILE A 52 -7.92 12.97 9.15
CA ILE A 52 -7.79 13.38 7.75
C ILE A 52 -7.37 14.85 7.59
N LYS A 53 -7.99 15.76 8.36
CA LYS A 53 -7.69 17.19 8.26
C LYS A 53 -6.27 17.52 8.75
N ASN A 54 -5.84 16.90 9.85
CA ASN A 54 -4.51 17.13 10.42
C ASN A 54 -3.44 16.59 9.50
N ALA A 55 -3.57 15.32 9.08
CA ALA A 55 -2.67 14.68 8.14
C ALA A 55 -2.54 15.49 6.85
N ARG A 56 -3.65 15.95 6.26
CA ARG A 56 -3.62 16.79 5.06
C ARG A 56 -2.77 18.05 5.24
N ASN A 57 -2.93 18.75 6.36
CA ASN A 57 -2.16 19.96 6.65
C ASN A 57 -0.67 19.66 6.84
N ASP A 58 -0.32 18.53 7.47
CA ASP A 58 1.06 18.13 7.68
C ASP A 58 1.78 17.84 6.36
N PHE A 59 1.15 17.06 5.46
CA PHE A 59 1.75 16.78 4.15
C PHE A 59 1.84 18.01 3.25
N VAL A 60 0.83 18.89 3.23
CA VAL A 60 0.87 20.17 2.50
C VAL A 60 2.01 21.06 3.01
N ARG A 61 2.21 21.11 4.33
CA ARG A 61 3.31 21.88 4.94
C ARG A 61 4.67 21.34 4.50
N ILE A 62 4.85 20.01 4.50
CA ILE A 62 6.13 19.38 4.09
C ILE A 62 6.40 19.58 2.59
N ALA A 63 5.37 19.46 1.74
CA ALA A 63 5.50 19.72 0.31
C ALA A 63 5.95 21.16 0.02
N ALA A 64 5.61 22.10 0.91
CA ALA A 64 5.73 23.53 0.70
C ALA A 64 5.04 23.98 -0.61
N GLY A 65 3.90 23.36 -0.93
CA GLY A 65 3.20 23.52 -2.19
C GLY A 65 1.86 22.79 -2.23
N ASN A 66 1.18 22.85 -3.37
CA ASN A 66 -0.11 22.20 -3.61
C ASN A 66 -0.01 21.00 -4.57
N TYR A 67 1.21 20.54 -4.83
CA TYR A 67 1.50 19.44 -5.74
C TYR A 67 2.67 18.63 -5.21
N TRP A 68 2.52 17.31 -5.29
CA TRP A 68 3.57 16.35 -4.97
C TRP A 68 3.55 15.24 -6.03
N HIS A 69 4.74 14.78 -6.41
CA HIS A 69 4.91 13.56 -7.18
C HIS A 69 6.31 13.00 -6.89
N SER A 70 6.38 11.81 -6.32
CA SER A 70 7.63 11.26 -5.78
C SER A 70 8.73 11.10 -6.84
N THR A 71 8.38 10.70 -8.06
CA THR A 71 9.34 10.64 -9.19
C THR A 71 10.03 11.96 -9.47
N GLN A 72 9.31 13.09 -9.42
CA GLN A 72 9.88 14.42 -9.66
C GLN A 72 10.69 14.90 -8.47
N ALA A 73 10.18 14.69 -7.25
CA ALA A 73 10.86 15.08 -6.02
C ALA A 73 12.26 14.46 -5.94
N LEU A 74 12.39 13.17 -6.26
CA LEU A 74 13.66 12.44 -6.16
C LEU A 74 14.73 12.89 -7.18
N GLN A 75 14.39 13.72 -8.17
CA GLN A 75 15.35 14.26 -9.14
C GLN A 75 16.19 15.42 -8.58
N THR A 76 15.85 15.96 -7.41
CA THR A 76 16.53 17.12 -6.82
C THR A 76 16.90 16.87 -5.37
N VAL A 77 17.95 17.55 -4.87
CA VAL A 77 18.38 17.42 -3.47
C VAL A 77 17.28 17.90 -2.50
N ASP A 78 16.62 19.01 -2.80
CA ASP A 78 15.50 19.53 -2.00
C ASP A 78 14.32 18.56 -1.98
N GLY A 79 13.94 18.02 -3.15
CA GLY A 79 12.84 17.06 -3.24
C GLY A 79 13.16 15.72 -2.58
N GLN A 80 14.41 15.25 -2.60
CA GLN A 80 14.83 14.07 -1.82
C GLN A 80 14.70 14.29 -0.31
N ALA A 81 15.10 15.47 0.18
CA ALA A 81 14.94 15.83 1.58
C ALA A 81 13.45 15.88 1.98
N LYS A 82 12.59 16.46 1.14
CA LYS A 82 11.14 16.46 1.34
C LYS A 82 10.55 15.06 1.29
N PHE A 83 11.01 14.20 0.39
CA PHE A 83 10.53 12.81 0.30
C PHE A 83 10.81 12.07 1.61
N SER A 84 12.04 12.17 2.12
CA SER A 84 12.40 11.58 3.42
C SER A 84 11.58 12.19 4.57
N ALA A 85 11.32 13.50 4.56
CA ALA A 85 10.48 14.16 5.55
C ALA A 85 9.03 13.65 5.51
N MET A 86 8.45 13.43 4.33
CA MET A 86 7.10 12.88 4.21
C MET A 86 7.04 11.42 4.63
N VAL A 87 8.05 10.59 4.32
CA VAL A 87 8.15 9.21 4.83
C VAL A 87 8.22 9.21 6.35
N ASN A 88 9.04 10.08 6.93
CA ASN A 88 9.14 10.21 8.39
C ASN A 88 7.80 10.64 9.00
N GLU A 89 7.09 11.58 8.39
CA GLU A 89 5.78 12.00 8.87
C GLU A 89 4.75 10.88 8.75
N LEU A 90 4.73 10.17 7.63
CA LEU A 90 3.87 9.00 7.43
C LEU A 90 4.15 7.89 8.47
N SER A 91 5.41 7.70 8.87
CA SER A 91 5.79 6.72 9.90
C SER A 91 5.33 7.07 11.32
N ARG A 92 4.95 8.35 11.56
CA ARG A 92 4.43 8.81 12.85
C ARG A 92 2.94 8.54 12.98
N PHE A 93 2.21 8.56 11.86
CA PHE A 93 0.84 8.08 11.84
C PHE A 93 0.87 6.58 12.10
N ARG A 94 0.17 6.13 13.16
CA ARG A 94 0.00 4.69 13.44
C ARG A 94 -1.05 4.05 12.54
N ASP A 95 -1.41 4.74 11.46
CA ASP A 95 -2.45 4.30 10.57
C ASP A 95 -1.95 3.13 9.69
N PRO A 96 -2.80 2.12 9.44
CA PRO A 96 -2.43 0.97 8.65
C PRO A 96 -2.08 1.34 7.20
N ILE A 97 -1.01 0.73 6.68
CA ILE A 97 -0.69 0.71 5.26
C ILE A 97 -0.94 -0.70 4.73
N VAL A 98 -1.68 -0.85 3.64
CA VAL A 98 -1.86 -2.14 2.95
C VAL A 98 -1.19 -2.08 1.59
N VAL A 99 -0.28 -3.01 1.33
CA VAL A 99 0.48 -3.09 0.08
C VAL A 99 0.13 -4.41 -0.60
N THR A 100 -0.61 -4.36 -1.70
CA THR A 100 -0.91 -5.55 -2.49
C THR A 100 0.08 -5.67 -3.65
N VAL A 101 0.71 -6.83 -3.81
CA VAL A 101 1.81 -7.05 -4.76
C VAL A 101 1.50 -8.24 -5.67
N LYS A 102 1.68 -8.04 -6.98
CA LYS A 102 1.84 -9.12 -7.97
C LYS A 102 3.32 -9.24 -8.34
N LEU A 103 3.89 -10.43 -8.24
CA LEU A 103 5.31 -10.66 -8.50
C LEU A 103 5.51 -11.31 -9.86
N ASN A 104 6.76 -11.31 -10.34
CA ASN A 104 7.21 -12.08 -11.49
C ASN A 104 6.45 -11.80 -12.80
N GLY A 105 5.90 -10.59 -12.95
CA GLY A 105 5.14 -10.19 -14.13
C GLY A 105 5.96 -9.36 -15.11
N ASN A 106 5.78 -9.64 -16.41
CA ASN A 106 6.34 -8.82 -17.48
C ASN A 106 5.39 -7.66 -17.83
N PHE A 107 5.43 -6.58 -17.04
CA PHE A 107 4.53 -5.42 -17.19
C PHE A 107 4.93 -4.45 -18.31
N GLN A 108 5.49 -4.96 -19.42
CA GLN A 108 5.87 -4.14 -20.58
C GLN A 108 4.66 -3.70 -21.41
N LYS A 109 3.61 -4.53 -21.49
CA LYS A 109 2.40 -4.20 -22.24
C LYS A 109 1.36 -3.57 -21.32
N GLU A 110 0.61 -2.62 -21.87
CA GLU A 110 -0.49 -1.99 -21.14
C GLU A 110 -1.56 -3.02 -20.72
N SER A 111 -1.85 -4.02 -21.55
CA SER A 111 -2.80 -5.09 -21.20
C SER A 111 -2.43 -5.81 -19.90
N ASP A 112 -1.14 -6.08 -19.72
CA ASP A 112 -0.61 -6.85 -18.59
C ASP A 112 -0.66 -6.00 -17.32
N GLN A 113 -0.34 -4.72 -17.43
CA GLN A 113 -0.51 -3.73 -16.35
C GLN A 113 -1.98 -3.60 -15.92
N LEU A 114 -2.91 -3.49 -16.88
CA LEU A 114 -4.34 -3.35 -16.56
C LEU A 114 -4.95 -4.58 -15.91
N HIS A 115 -4.50 -5.77 -16.33
CA HIS A 115 -4.90 -7.01 -15.72
C HIS A 115 -4.39 -7.09 -14.26
N ALA A 116 -3.11 -6.79 -14.05
CA ALA A 116 -2.50 -6.76 -12.71
C ALA A 116 -3.15 -5.69 -11.81
N ARG A 117 -3.46 -4.50 -12.34
CA ARG A 117 -4.23 -3.47 -11.63
C ARG A 117 -5.56 -4.02 -11.14
N SER A 118 -6.30 -4.70 -12.00
CA SER A 118 -7.63 -5.21 -11.68
C SER A 118 -7.57 -6.25 -10.57
N GLU A 119 -6.63 -7.19 -10.65
CA GLU A 119 -6.42 -8.21 -9.60
C GLU A 119 -5.94 -7.60 -8.28
N ALA A 120 -5.01 -6.63 -8.36
CA ALA A 120 -4.47 -5.97 -7.18
C ALA A 120 -5.51 -5.11 -6.47
N LEU A 121 -6.32 -4.36 -7.24
CA LEU A 121 -7.44 -3.60 -6.72
C LEU A 121 -8.52 -4.52 -6.12
N GLU A 122 -8.83 -5.63 -6.79
CA GLU A 122 -9.77 -6.64 -6.29
C GLU A 122 -9.30 -7.17 -4.92
N LYS A 123 -8.05 -7.64 -4.85
CA LYS A 123 -7.45 -8.18 -3.63
C LYS A 123 -7.35 -7.12 -2.52
N LEU A 124 -6.96 -5.89 -2.85
CA LEU A 124 -6.91 -4.77 -1.91
C LEU A 124 -8.30 -4.49 -1.31
N ALA A 125 -9.31 -4.30 -2.16
CA ALA A 125 -10.66 -3.96 -1.72
C ALA A 125 -11.26 -5.06 -0.82
N VAL A 126 -11.04 -6.33 -1.17
CA VAL A 126 -11.45 -7.48 -0.34
C VAL A 126 -10.70 -7.49 0.99
N THR A 127 -9.37 -7.31 0.98
CA THR A 127 -8.54 -7.29 2.19
C THR A 127 -9.00 -6.21 3.16
N LEU A 128 -9.20 -4.98 2.67
CA LEU A 128 -9.69 -3.86 3.48
C LEU A 128 -11.10 -4.13 4.02
N SER A 129 -11.97 -4.71 3.20
CA SER A 129 -13.34 -5.03 3.59
C SER A 129 -13.41 -6.12 4.66
N LEU A 130 -12.55 -7.13 4.58
CA LEU A 130 -12.47 -8.18 5.60
C LEU A 130 -11.88 -7.64 6.92
N ALA A 131 -10.83 -6.83 6.84
CA ALA A 131 -10.14 -6.31 8.03
C ALA A 131 -10.97 -5.26 8.77
N TYR A 132 -11.67 -4.38 8.05
CA TYR A 132 -12.32 -3.21 8.64
C TYR A 132 -13.84 -3.22 8.50
N SER A 133 -14.42 -4.13 7.71
CA SER A 133 -15.86 -4.32 7.55
C SER A 133 -16.57 -2.97 7.27
N HIS A 134 -17.60 -2.66 8.04
CA HIS A 134 -18.36 -1.42 7.93
C HIS A 134 -17.57 -0.16 8.30
N ARG A 135 -16.38 -0.23 8.90
CA ARG A 135 -15.58 0.97 9.23
C ARG A 135 -14.94 1.59 8.00
N ILE A 136 -14.57 0.82 6.97
CA ILE A 136 -14.03 1.40 5.73
C ILE A 136 -15.17 1.98 4.89
N LYS A 137 -15.12 3.29 4.64
CA LYS A 137 -16.18 4.04 3.95
C LYS A 137 -15.74 4.61 2.60
N GLY A 138 -14.45 4.85 2.43
CA GLY A 138 -13.91 5.45 1.22
C GLY A 138 -12.72 4.69 0.67
N LEU A 139 -12.69 4.53 -0.66
CA LEU A 139 -11.52 4.15 -1.44
C LEU A 139 -11.24 5.30 -2.42
N ILE A 140 -10.28 6.15 -2.09
CA ILE A 140 -9.92 7.34 -2.87
C ILE A 140 -8.74 6.98 -3.74
N VAL A 141 -8.96 6.94 -5.04
CA VAL A 141 -7.96 6.54 -6.04
C VAL A 141 -7.58 7.76 -6.86
N GLU A 142 -6.32 7.87 -7.26
CA GLU A 142 -5.94 8.91 -8.23
C GLU A 142 -6.76 8.79 -9.52
N LYS A 143 -7.28 9.93 -9.99
CA LYS A 143 -8.04 10.02 -11.23
C LYS A 143 -7.12 9.84 -12.42
N ASN A 144 -7.43 8.87 -13.29
CA ASN A 144 -6.67 8.71 -14.52
C ASN A 144 -7.00 9.79 -15.54
N ARG A 145 -6.00 10.16 -16.35
CA ARG A 145 -6.23 10.98 -17.56
C ARG A 145 -7.16 10.30 -18.57
N ARG A 146 -7.25 8.96 -18.52
CA ARG A 146 -8.04 8.14 -19.45
C ARG A 146 -9.24 7.56 -18.71
N GLN A 147 -10.43 8.10 -19.00
CA GLN A 147 -11.68 7.70 -18.35
C GLN A 147 -11.98 6.19 -18.41
N ARG A 148 -11.50 5.49 -19.45
CA ARG A 148 -11.65 4.02 -19.55
C ARG A 148 -11.01 3.26 -18.39
N LEU A 149 -9.94 3.80 -17.79
CA LEU A 149 -9.25 3.19 -16.67
C LEU A 149 -10.07 3.31 -15.39
N ASP A 150 -10.59 4.51 -15.13
CA ASP A 150 -11.52 4.73 -14.01
C ASP A 150 -12.77 3.85 -14.13
N ASN A 151 -13.25 3.62 -15.36
CA ASN A 151 -14.39 2.73 -15.61
C ASN A 151 -14.05 1.25 -15.35
N LEU A 152 -12.82 0.83 -15.60
CA LEU A 152 -12.36 -0.52 -15.27
C LEU A 152 -12.35 -0.74 -13.75
N ASP A 153 -11.78 0.22 -12.99
CA ASP A 153 -11.82 0.16 -11.53
C ASP A 153 -13.26 0.09 -11.00
N ARG A 154 -14.17 0.89 -11.57
CA ARG A 154 -15.59 0.88 -11.19
C ARG A 154 -16.24 -0.47 -11.46
N THR A 155 -15.83 -1.13 -12.54
CA THR A 155 -16.33 -2.47 -12.91
C THR A 155 -15.87 -3.52 -11.89
N VAL A 156 -14.61 -3.45 -11.45
CA VAL A 156 -14.06 -4.32 -10.38
C VAL A 156 -14.87 -4.15 -9.09
N ILE A 157 -15.03 -2.92 -8.60
CA ILE A 157 -15.78 -2.67 -7.36
C ILE A 157 -17.26 -3.04 -7.49
N ALA A 158 -17.90 -2.76 -8.63
CA ALA A 158 -19.29 -3.15 -8.87
C ALA A 158 -19.48 -4.67 -8.86
N LYS A 159 -18.51 -5.44 -9.41
CA LYS A 159 -18.49 -6.90 -9.30
C LYS A 159 -18.46 -7.32 -7.82
N LEU A 160 -17.60 -6.72 -7.01
CA LEU A 160 -17.48 -7.05 -5.58
C LEU A 160 -18.75 -6.71 -4.77
N TYR A 161 -19.44 -5.62 -5.09
CA TYR A 161 -20.75 -5.34 -4.48
C TYR A 161 -21.80 -6.40 -4.81
N ARG A 162 -21.84 -6.89 -6.06
CA ARG A 162 -22.78 -7.96 -6.44
C ARG A 162 -22.48 -9.27 -5.72
N LEU A 163 -21.20 -9.57 -5.49
CA LEU A 163 -20.76 -10.77 -4.76
C LEU A 163 -20.90 -10.63 -3.24
N GLY A 164 -21.20 -9.44 -2.71
CA GLY A 164 -21.29 -9.20 -1.27
C GLY A 164 -19.96 -9.25 -0.53
N THR A 165 -18.83 -9.27 -1.25
CA THR A 165 -17.47 -9.34 -0.68
C THR A 165 -16.98 -7.99 -0.16
N VAL A 166 -17.60 -6.89 -0.61
CA VAL A 166 -17.33 -5.53 -0.17
C VAL A 166 -18.63 -4.89 0.35
N PRO A 167 -18.60 -4.14 1.47
CA PRO A 167 -19.79 -3.48 2.00
C PRO A 167 -20.38 -2.47 1.01
N LYS A 168 -21.71 -2.45 0.88
CA LYS A 168 -22.42 -1.43 0.05
C LYS A 168 -22.21 0.01 0.52
N SER A 169 -21.74 0.20 1.75
CA SER A 169 -21.40 1.52 2.30
C SER A 169 -20.03 2.04 1.85
N LEU A 170 -19.17 1.19 1.29
CA LEU A 170 -17.90 1.64 0.71
C LEU A 170 -18.21 2.50 -0.52
N GLN A 171 -17.51 3.61 -0.68
CA GLN A 171 -17.57 4.46 -1.86
C GLN A 171 -16.19 4.53 -2.48
N MET A 172 -16.09 4.21 -3.77
CA MET A 172 -14.86 4.45 -4.53
C MET A 172 -14.98 5.77 -5.29
N LEU A 173 -14.02 6.65 -5.11
CA LEU A 173 -13.94 7.95 -5.77
C LEU A 173 -12.59 8.09 -6.47
N HIS A 174 -12.62 8.61 -7.70
CA HIS A 174 -11.43 9.01 -8.45
C HIS A 174 -11.22 10.51 -8.26
N CYS A 175 -10.08 10.90 -7.68
CA CYS A 175 -9.79 12.29 -7.31
C CYS A 175 -8.40 12.72 -7.82
N SER A 176 -8.21 14.01 -8.09
CA SER A 176 -6.90 14.55 -8.45
C SER A 176 -6.04 14.73 -7.19
N PRO A 177 -4.73 14.45 -7.23
CA PRO A 177 -3.80 14.78 -6.14
C PRO A 177 -3.75 16.28 -5.80
N SER A 178 -4.17 17.15 -6.73
CA SER A 178 -4.33 18.60 -6.49
C SER A 178 -5.56 18.95 -5.65
N SER A 179 -6.57 18.08 -5.65
CA SER A 179 -7.83 18.23 -4.89
C SER A 179 -7.79 17.47 -3.56
N GLU A 180 -6.97 16.42 -3.46
CA GLU A 180 -6.80 15.64 -2.23
C GLU A 180 -5.32 15.31 -1.97
N PRO A 181 -4.63 16.10 -1.12
CA PRO A 181 -3.22 15.88 -0.80
C PRO A 181 -2.91 14.55 -0.13
N LEU A 182 -3.89 13.88 0.48
CA LEU A 182 -3.64 12.55 1.06
C LEU A 182 -3.38 11.47 0.01
N LEU A 183 -3.66 11.72 -1.28
CA LEU A 183 -3.20 10.87 -2.39
C LEU A 183 -1.66 10.88 -2.54
N TRP A 184 -0.94 11.83 -1.95
CA TRP A 184 0.53 11.82 -1.96
C TRP A 184 1.09 10.69 -1.10
N THR A 185 0.35 10.27 -0.06
CA THR A 185 0.80 9.27 0.92
C THR A 185 0.95 7.86 0.34
N PRO A 186 0.01 7.33 -0.47
CA PRO A 186 0.24 6.09 -1.19
C PRO A 186 1.28 6.25 -2.32
N ASP A 187 1.42 7.40 -2.99
CA ASP A 187 2.50 7.67 -3.99
C ASP A 187 3.88 7.52 -3.33
N ILE A 188 4.08 8.15 -2.16
CA ILE A 188 5.31 8.04 -1.38
C ILE A 188 5.57 6.59 -0.98
N THR A 189 4.55 5.89 -0.49
CA THR A 189 4.65 4.48 -0.07
C THR A 189 5.03 3.59 -1.24
N ALA A 190 4.34 3.73 -2.37
CA ALA A 190 4.59 2.98 -3.59
C ALA A 190 6.00 3.28 -4.14
N MET A 191 6.42 4.54 -4.16
CA MET A 191 7.77 4.91 -4.58
C MET A 191 8.84 4.35 -3.64
N ALA A 192 8.64 4.45 -2.32
CA ALA A 192 9.57 3.89 -1.33
C ALA A 192 9.71 2.37 -1.53
N TRP A 193 8.60 1.65 -1.70
CA TRP A 193 8.58 0.24 -2.05
C TRP A 193 9.35 -0.06 -3.33
N ARG A 194 9.06 0.67 -4.42
CA ARG A 194 9.74 0.52 -5.70
C ARG A 194 11.24 0.68 -5.57
N ARG A 195 11.69 1.69 -4.83
CA ARG A 195 13.11 2.01 -4.68
C ARG A 195 13.83 1.01 -3.79
N ALA A 196 13.15 0.45 -2.80
CA ALA A 196 13.69 -0.65 -2.00
C ALA A 196 14.03 -1.89 -2.86
N ILE A 197 13.32 -2.08 -3.97
CA ILE A 197 13.54 -3.22 -4.88
C ILE A 197 14.51 -2.86 -6.03
N THR A 198 14.37 -1.67 -6.60
CA THR A 198 15.01 -1.32 -7.89
C THR A 198 16.24 -0.43 -7.77
N HIS A 199 16.57 0.09 -6.58
CA HIS A 199 17.66 1.04 -6.38
C HIS A 199 18.56 0.66 -5.19
N THR A 200 19.80 1.16 -5.20
CA THR A 200 20.81 0.91 -4.15
C THR A 200 21.28 2.17 -3.42
N ASP A 201 20.82 3.35 -3.83
CA ASP A 201 21.14 4.63 -3.19
C ASP A 201 20.37 4.85 -1.86
N ALA A 202 20.60 6.00 -1.20
CA ALA A 202 20.05 6.29 0.13
C ALA A 202 18.52 6.10 0.23
N SER A 203 17.80 6.42 -0.83
CA SER A 203 16.34 6.37 -0.83
C SER A 203 15.74 4.97 -0.97
N SER A 204 16.55 3.94 -1.27
CA SER A 204 16.11 2.54 -1.20
C SER A 204 15.81 2.09 0.24
N ARG A 205 16.27 2.85 1.24
CA ARG A 205 16.09 2.55 2.66
C ARG A 205 14.83 3.16 3.27
N GLU A 206 14.14 4.03 2.53
CA GLU A 206 13.00 4.79 3.06
C GLU A 206 11.84 3.89 3.43
N PHE A 207 11.58 2.82 2.66
CA PHE A 207 10.47 1.90 2.94
C PHE A 207 10.58 1.19 4.30
N VAL A 208 11.81 0.95 4.79
CA VAL A 208 12.03 0.30 6.09
C VAL A 208 11.37 1.06 7.23
N LYS A 209 11.31 2.39 7.14
CA LYS A 209 10.67 3.25 8.15
C LYS A 209 9.16 3.03 8.25
N LEU A 210 8.53 2.50 7.21
CA LEU A 210 7.11 2.19 7.14
C LEU A 210 6.82 0.72 7.50
N GLY A 211 7.85 -0.11 7.69
CA GLY A 211 7.68 -1.57 7.82
C GLY A 211 6.72 -1.98 8.94
N SER A 212 6.77 -1.31 10.10
CA SER A 212 5.93 -1.66 11.26
C SER A 212 4.43 -1.40 11.08
N GLN A 213 4.05 -0.58 10.10
CA GLN A 213 2.64 -0.26 9.79
C GLN A 213 2.16 -0.90 8.48
N CYS A 214 3.06 -1.54 7.73
CA CYS A 214 2.77 -2.17 6.44
C CYS A 214 2.24 -3.60 6.59
N HIS A 215 1.09 -3.86 5.97
CA HIS A 215 0.55 -5.19 5.72
C HIS A 215 0.71 -5.52 4.24
N ILE A 216 1.64 -6.44 3.93
CA ILE A 216 1.95 -6.83 2.54
C ILE A 216 1.13 -8.07 2.18
N VAL A 217 0.41 -8.00 1.05
CA VAL A 217 -0.45 -9.05 0.53
C VAL A 217 0.03 -9.44 -0.87
N SER A 218 0.47 -10.69 -1.04
CA SER A 218 0.80 -11.23 -2.37
C SER A 218 -0.46 -11.75 -3.08
N ILE A 219 -0.57 -11.49 -4.39
CA ILE A 219 -1.64 -12.01 -5.25
C ILE A 219 -1.37 -13.47 -5.65
N ASP A 220 -0.10 -13.84 -5.81
CA ASP A 220 0.32 -15.11 -6.40
C ASP A 220 0.39 -16.28 -5.39
N SER A 221 0.11 -16.03 -4.10
CA SER A 221 0.00 -17.08 -3.10
C SER A 221 -1.46 -17.55 -2.97
N GLU A 222 -1.72 -18.85 -3.21
CA GLU A 222 -3.01 -19.52 -2.93
C GLU A 222 -3.44 -19.46 -1.45
N ARG A 223 -2.59 -18.89 -0.57
CA ARG A 223 -2.91 -18.66 0.83
C ARG A 223 -3.93 -17.53 0.95
N THR A 224 -5.19 -17.94 0.98
CA THR A 224 -6.31 -17.25 1.60
C THR A 224 -5.89 -16.71 2.97
N ILE A 225 -6.32 -15.49 3.29
CA ILE A 225 -6.03 -14.79 4.54
C ILE A 225 -6.50 -15.65 5.72
N HIS A 226 -5.55 -16.23 6.45
CA HIS A 226 -5.80 -16.82 7.77
C HIS A 226 -5.13 -15.94 8.80
N GLU A 227 -5.97 -15.23 9.56
CA GLU A 227 -5.66 -14.39 10.72
C GLU A 227 -4.71 -13.20 10.45
N ILE A 228 -5.10 -12.02 10.93
CA ILE A 228 -4.19 -10.88 11.08
C ILE A 228 -3.26 -11.27 12.24
N PRO A 229 -1.99 -11.64 12.02
CA PRO A 229 -1.08 -11.72 13.14
C PRO A 229 -0.87 -10.27 13.57
N LYS A 230 -1.11 -9.95 14.85
CA LYS A 230 -0.41 -8.81 15.44
C LYS A 230 1.07 -9.10 15.24
N ILE A 231 1.73 -8.38 14.33
CA ILE A 231 3.19 -8.41 14.26
C ILE A 231 3.65 -7.96 15.66
N PRO A 232 4.48 -8.76 16.36
CA PRO A 232 4.86 -8.45 17.73
C PRO A 232 5.42 -7.03 17.78
N THR A 233 4.86 -6.21 18.65
CA THR A 233 5.52 -4.97 19.02
C THR A 233 6.78 -5.36 19.79
N GLY A 234 7.95 -5.03 19.22
CA GLY A 234 9.23 -5.28 19.87
C GLY A 234 10.21 -6.01 18.96
N ASN A 235 11.48 -5.77 19.27
CA ASN A 235 12.70 -6.12 18.54
C ASN A 235 12.84 -7.58 18.03
N ALA A 236 11.93 -8.50 18.33
CA ALA A 236 12.06 -9.91 17.96
C ALA A 236 12.00 -10.18 16.43
N LEU A 237 11.17 -9.46 15.67
CA LEU A 237 11.18 -9.56 14.19
C LEU A 237 12.40 -8.84 13.58
N LEU A 238 12.94 -7.85 14.30
CA LEU A 238 14.12 -7.09 13.88
C LEU A 238 15.42 -7.84 14.21
N ASP A 239 15.46 -8.67 15.24
CA ASP A 239 16.61 -9.54 15.52
C ASP A 239 16.66 -10.74 14.56
N GLU A 240 15.51 -11.22 14.09
CA GLU A 240 15.41 -12.30 13.08
C GLU A 240 15.67 -11.80 11.64
N ILE A 241 15.40 -10.52 11.33
CA ILE A 241 15.66 -9.91 10.01
C ILE A 241 16.96 -9.08 9.98
N TYR A 242 17.42 -8.52 11.10
CA TYR A 242 18.50 -7.51 11.14
C TYR A 242 19.57 -7.76 12.24
N GLY A 243 19.52 -8.88 12.97
CA GLY A 243 20.43 -9.20 14.07
C GLY A 243 21.79 -9.77 13.66
N ASN A 244 22.61 -9.01 12.93
CA ASN A 244 24.08 -9.01 13.06
C ASN A 244 24.72 -8.05 12.04
N SER A 245 25.54 -7.12 12.53
CA SER A 245 26.07 -6.00 11.74
C SER A 245 27.06 -6.38 10.63
N SER A 246 27.47 -7.65 10.53
CA SER A 246 28.23 -8.18 9.39
C SER A 246 27.35 -8.93 8.36
N PHE A 247 26.07 -9.17 8.69
CA PHE A 247 25.08 -9.88 7.86
C PHE A 247 24.23 -8.92 7.02
N LEU A 248 24.13 -7.65 7.43
CA LEU A 248 23.40 -6.57 6.74
C LEU A 248 23.94 -6.25 5.33
N GLU A 249 25.23 -6.51 5.07
CA GLU A 249 25.76 -6.44 3.70
C GLU A 249 25.42 -7.68 2.87
N SER A 250 25.28 -8.86 3.49
CA SER A 250 24.85 -10.07 2.79
C SER A 250 23.34 -10.19 2.57
N LEU A 251 22.53 -9.47 3.38
CA LEU A 251 21.06 -9.45 3.29
C LEU A 251 20.50 -8.42 2.31
N ARG A 252 21.30 -7.42 1.93
CA ARG A 252 21.00 -6.35 0.95
C ARG A 252 20.49 -6.86 -0.40
N HIS A 253 20.62 -8.15 -0.67
CA HIS A 253 20.28 -8.78 -1.94
C HIS A 253 19.56 -10.13 -1.80
N ARG A 254 19.32 -10.66 -0.59
CA ARG A 254 18.86 -12.05 -0.44
C ARG A 254 17.45 -12.22 0.12
N GLU A 255 17.00 -11.45 1.11
CA GLU A 255 15.66 -11.64 1.70
C GLU A 255 14.53 -11.04 0.84
N MET A 256 14.69 -9.80 0.36
CA MET A 256 13.74 -9.18 -0.58
C MET A 256 13.74 -9.91 -1.94
N HIS A 257 14.91 -10.42 -2.35
CA HIS A 257 15.07 -11.22 -3.57
C HIS A 257 14.47 -12.63 -3.40
N ARG A 258 14.52 -13.23 -2.19
CA ARG A 258 13.83 -14.49 -1.84
C ARG A 258 12.31 -14.36 -1.87
N LEU A 259 11.76 -13.27 -1.33
CA LEU A 259 10.32 -12.98 -1.41
C LEU A 259 9.84 -12.83 -2.85
N VAL A 260 10.71 -12.33 -3.75
CA VAL A 260 10.45 -12.23 -5.20
C VAL A 260 10.68 -13.55 -5.94
N GLN A 261 11.66 -14.38 -5.51
CA GLN A 261 12.08 -15.62 -6.19
C GLN A 261 11.41 -16.91 -5.72
N ASN A 262 10.45 -16.87 -4.79
CA ASN A 262 9.60 -18.01 -4.43
C ASN A 262 10.34 -19.25 -3.89
N GLU A 263 11.49 -19.07 -3.21
CA GLU A 263 12.17 -20.17 -2.53
C GLU A 263 11.94 -20.11 -1.01
N ASN A 264 11.06 -21.01 -0.54
CA ASN A 264 10.82 -21.42 0.85
C ASN A 264 10.50 -20.31 1.87
N LEU A 265 9.22 -19.97 1.97
CA LEU A 265 8.65 -19.44 3.21
C LEU A 265 8.65 -20.56 4.28
N PRO A 266 9.13 -20.32 5.51
CA PRO A 266 9.09 -21.33 6.57
C PRO A 266 7.65 -21.80 6.82
N GLN A 267 7.42 -23.10 6.73
CA GLN A 267 6.17 -23.73 7.13
C GLN A 267 6.09 -23.76 8.65
N VAL A 268 5.31 -22.87 9.25
CA VAL A 268 4.91 -23.02 10.64
C VAL A 268 3.76 -24.02 10.67
N ILE A 269 4.09 -25.29 10.92
CA ILE A 269 3.12 -26.34 11.23
C ILE A 269 2.67 -26.12 12.67
N ILE A 270 1.44 -25.67 12.88
CA ILE A 270 0.81 -25.68 14.21
C ILE A 270 0.13 -27.04 14.37
N LYS A 271 0.63 -27.85 15.30
CA LYS A 271 -0.03 -29.09 15.73
C LYS A 271 -1.37 -28.75 16.38
N GLU A 272 -2.47 -29.24 15.80
CA GLU A 272 -3.76 -29.26 16.47
C GLU A 272 -3.65 -30.10 17.76
N LYS A 273 -4.01 -29.50 18.89
CA LYS A 273 -4.27 -30.24 20.13
C LYS A 273 -5.64 -30.88 20.01
N GLU A 274 -5.68 -32.18 19.73
CA GLU A 274 -6.86 -33.01 20.00
C GLU A 274 -7.09 -33.04 21.52
N ASN A 275 -8.14 -32.36 21.97
CA ASN A 275 -8.75 -32.62 23.27
C ASN A 275 -9.63 -33.86 23.11
N GLN A 276 -9.10 -35.03 23.48
CA GLN A 276 -9.92 -36.18 23.84
C GLN A 276 -10.64 -35.84 25.16
N LYS A 277 -11.97 -35.71 25.10
CA LYS A 277 -12.83 -35.91 26.26
C LYS A 277 -13.07 -37.41 26.38
N GLU A 278 -12.46 -38.01 27.39
CA GLU A 278 -12.96 -39.23 28.02
C GLU A 278 -14.27 -38.90 28.75
N LEU A 279 -15.35 -39.56 28.35
CA LEU A 279 -16.34 -40.27 29.18
C LEU A 279 -17.46 -40.82 28.29
#